data_AF-A0A7Y6E1T5-F1
#
_entry.id   AF-A0A7Y6E1T5-F1
#
_cell.length_a   1.000
_cell.length_b   1.000
_cell.length_c   1.000
_cell.angle_alpha   90.00
_cell.angle_beta   90.00
_cell.angle_gamma   90.00
#
_symmetry.space_group_name_H-M   'P 1'
#
loop_
_entity.id
_entity.type
_entity.pdbx_description
1 polymer ?
#
loop_
_entity_poly.entity_id
_entity_poly.type
_entity_poly.pdbx_seq_one_letter_code
_entity_poly.pdbx_strand_id
1 'polypeptide(L)'
;PAIGTTSLGVAVAHGKPDAAAATRAETLALARGMARLPVLVTVDIEGGFGAGPDRIGELAAELVDAGVAGVNIEDGRPDGTLTDPAHQCELITAVRQAAPALFVNARTDTYWLGVADGNPRTETLRRAEAYVAAGADGVFVPSLPDDRATAEAVKHIDAPLNVLYAPDRHTLGRLADLGVARVSCGSLLFRAALHSAVELACAIAADTEPTGQTAGIPTYAEVQGLADLTTASAAADLTAASAAADPTAASAAAESSAPTRPPTPPGR
;
A
#
# COMPACT_ATOMS: atom_id res chain seq x y z
N PRO A 1 -1.09 7.14 -8.37
CA PRO A 1 -1.54 7.08 -6.95
C PRO A 1 -1.20 5.70 -6.38
N ALA A 2 -1.14 5.54 -5.05
CA ALA A 2 -0.80 4.27 -4.41
C ALA A 2 -1.75 3.95 -3.25
N ILE A 3 -2.01 2.65 -3.03
CA ILE A 3 -2.81 2.13 -1.92
C ILE A 3 -1.99 1.08 -1.17
N GLY A 4 -2.01 1.13 0.15
CA GLY A 4 -1.43 0.10 1.02
C GLY A 4 -2.51 -0.76 1.67
N THR A 5 -2.27 -2.06 1.81
CA THR A 5 -3.09 -2.90 2.70
C THR A 5 -2.70 -2.68 4.17
N THR A 6 -3.50 -3.21 5.09
CA THR A 6 -3.21 -3.23 6.53
C THR A 6 -3.54 -4.62 7.09
N SER A 7 -2.58 -5.25 7.76
CA SER A 7 -2.73 -6.61 8.32
C SER A 7 -3.92 -6.69 9.30
N LEU A 8 -4.10 -5.69 10.17
CA LEU A 8 -5.23 -5.63 11.13
C LEU A 8 -6.58 -5.75 10.43
N GLY A 9 -6.75 -5.05 9.31
CA GLY A 9 -8.00 -5.08 8.54
C GLY A 9 -8.26 -6.47 7.96
N VAL A 10 -7.22 -7.12 7.42
CA VAL A 10 -7.30 -8.49 6.90
C VAL A 10 -7.63 -9.48 8.01
N ALA A 11 -6.93 -9.41 9.14
CA ALA A 11 -7.07 -10.32 10.26
C ALA A 11 -8.48 -10.25 10.87
N VAL A 12 -8.93 -9.04 11.22
CA VAL A 12 -10.23 -8.83 11.88
C VAL A 12 -11.39 -9.20 10.96
N ALA A 13 -11.30 -8.91 9.66
CA ALA A 13 -12.33 -9.30 8.69
C ALA A 13 -12.53 -10.82 8.59
N HIS A 14 -11.53 -11.60 9.00
CA HIS A 14 -11.57 -13.07 9.02
C HIS A 14 -11.63 -13.66 10.45
N GLY A 15 -11.86 -12.84 11.47
CA GLY A 15 -11.93 -13.29 12.86
C GLY A 15 -10.62 -13.84 13.42
N LYS A 16 -9.47 -13.40 12.88
CA LYS A 16 -8.13 -13.82 13.29
C LYS A 16 -7.41 -12.73 14.09
N PRO A 17 -6.49 -13.08 14.98
CA PRO A 17 -5.59 -12.11 15.61
C PRO A 17 -4.62 -11.53 14.57
N ASP A 18 -4.38 -10.22 14.67
CA ASP A 18 -3.35 -9.51 13.89
C ASP A 18 -1.94 -9.80 14.42
N ALA A 19 -0.93 -9.59 13.57
CA ALA A 19 0.48 -9.90 13.81
C ALA A 19 0.79 -11.38 14.12
N ALA A 20 -0.20 -12.27 14.13
CA ALA A 20 -0.03 -13.66 14.56
C ALA A 20 0.43 -14.62 13.44
N ALA A 21 0.90 -14.10 12.30
CA ALA A 21 1.26 -14.90 11.12
C ALA A 21 0.13 -15.80 10.58
N ALA A 22 -1.13 -15.46 10.89
CA ALA A 22 -2.29 -16.33 10.66
C ALA A 22 -3.04 -16.04 9.35
N THR A 23 -2.63 -15.01 8.59
CA THR A 23 -3.42 -14.38 7.53
C THR A 23 -2.78 -14.45 6.14
N ARG A 24 -1.71 -15.24 5.95
CA ARG A 24 -0.97 -15.31 4.67
C ARG A 24 -1.89 -15.50 3.46
N ALA A 25 -2.83 -16.46 3.55
CA ALA A 25 -3.73 -16.78 2.45
C ALA A 25 -4.71 -15.62 2.17
N GLU A 26 -5.26 -15.01 3.22
CA GLU A 26 -6.18 -13.89 3.14
C GLU A 26 -5.50 -12.63 2.57
N THR A 27 -4.27 -12.33 3.01
CA THR A 27 -3.47 -11.21 2.53
C THR A 27 -3.19 -11.35 1.03
N LEU A 28 -2.82 -12.55 0.59
CA LEU A 28 -2.57 -12.82 -0.83
C LEU A 28 -3.85 -12.73 -1.67
N ALA A 29 -4.97 -13.23 -1.16
CA ALA A 29 -6.26 -13.11 -1.84
C ALA A 29 -6.67 -11.63 -2.02
N LEU A 30 -6.48 -10.81 -0.97
CA LEU A 30 -6.71 -9.37 -1.04
C LEU A 30 -5.77 -8.70 -2.06
N ALA A 31 -4.48 -9.02 -2.01
CA ALA A 31 -3.47 -8.47 -2.92
C ALA A 31 -3.84 -8.71 -4.38
N ARG A 32 -4.19 -9.95 -4.76
CA ARG A 32 -4.66 -10.29 -6.11
C ARG A 32 -5.91 -9.52 -6.53
N GLY A 33 -6.83 -9.31 -5.60
CA GLY A 33 -8.05 -8.53 -5.86
C GLY A 33 -7.75 -7.06 -6.14
N MET A 34 -6.86 -6.47 -5.35
CA MET A 34 -6.49 -5.05 -5.41
C MET A 34 -5.54 -4.72 -6.56
N ALA A 35 -4.66 -5.65 -6.95
CA ALA A 35 -3.68 -5.40 -8.01
C ALA A 35 -4.30 -5.18 -9.41
N ARG A 36 -5.61 -5.42 -9.56
CA ARG A 36 -6.38 -5.07 -10.77
C ARG A 36 -6.73 -3.58 -10.86
N LEU A 37 -6.55 -2.83 -9.77
CA LEU A 37 -6.81 -1.40 -9.74
C LEU A 37 -5.71 -0.67 -10.55
N PRO A 38 -6.05 0.44 -11.23
CA PRO A 38 -5.10 1.24 -12.02
C PRO A 38 -4.22 2.13 -11.12
N VAL A 39 -3.70 1.57 -10.03
CA VAL A 39 -2.90 2.25 -9.00
C VAL A 39 -1.81 1.30 -8.48
N LEU A 40 -0.74 1.86 -7.93
CA LEU A 40 0.29 1.04 -7.28
C LEU A 40 -0.26 0.45 -5.98
N VAL A 41 -0.15 -0.86 -5.81
CA VAL A 41 -0.57 -1.54 -4.58
C VAL A 41 0.66 -1.97 -3.80
N THR A 42 0.72 -1.62 -2.52
CA THR A 42 1.71 -2.17 -1.58
C THR A 42 1.02 -3.03 -0.54
N VAL A 43 1.64 -4.15 -0.16
CA VAL A 43 1.02 -5.15 0.72
C VAL A 43 1.79 -5.23 2.04
N ASP A 44 1.07 -5.07 3.14
CA ASP A 44 1.56 -5.37 4.48
C ASP A 44 1.64 -6.89 4.68
N ILE A 45 2.85 -7.42 4.83
CA ILE A 45 3.11 -8.86 5.00
C ILE A 45 3.58 -9.20 6.41
N GLU A 46 3.33 -8.32 7.39
CA GLU A 46 3.77 -8.47 8.79
C GLU A 46 5.29 -8.75 8.85
N GLY A 47 5.74 -9.62 9.76
CA GLY A 47 7.10 -10.17 9.79
C GLY A 47 7.34 -11.30 8.78
N GLY A 48 6.56 -11.37 7.70
CA GLY A 48 6.64 -12.44 6.69
C GLY A 48 5.90 -13.73 7.07
N PHE A 49 4.91 -13.65 7.95
CA PHE A 49 4.09 -14.80 8.39
C PHE A 49 4.90 -15.97 9.00
N GLY A 50 5.98 -15.66 9.73
CA GLY A 50 6.85 -16.69 10.34
C GLY A 50 7.64 -17.53 9.34
N ALA A 51 7.74 -17.05 8.10
CA ALA A 51 8.51 -17.68 7.04
C ALA A 51 10.02 -17.48 7.23
N GLY A 52 10.81 -18.48 6.86
CA GLY A 52 12.24 -18.30 6.62
C GLY A 52 12.52 -17.64 5.25
N PRO A 53 13.80 -17.35 4.96
CA PRO A 53 14.25 -16.68 3.72
C PRO A 53 13.66 -17.26 2.42
N ASP A 54 13.67 -18.58 2.25
CA ASP A 54 13.15 -19.21 1.02
C ASP A 54 11.66 -18.93 0.82
N ARG A 55 10.87 -19.07 1.89
CA ARG A 55 9.42 -18.92 1.86
C ARG A 55 8.98 -17.47 1.70
N ILE A 56 9.74 -16.52 2.24
CA ILE A 56 9.46 -15.09 2.02
C ILE A 56 9.80 -14.67 0.59
N GLY A 57 10.86 -15.26 -0.01
CA GLY A 57 11.18 -15.08 -1.42
C GLY A 57 10.08 -15.61 -2.36
N GLU A 58 9.57 -16.82 -2.10
CA GLU A 58 8.42 -17.38 -2.83
C GLU A 58 7.19 -16.47 -2.77
N LEU A 59 6.86 -15.96 -1.57
CA LEU A 59 5.75 -15.03 -1.40
C LEU A 59 5.97 -13.72 -2.18
N ALA A 60 7.18 -13.18 -2.17
CA ALA A 60 7.50 -11.96 -2.89
C ALA A 60 7.33 -12.13 -4.41
N ALA A 61 7.80 -13.25 -4.96
CA ALA A 61 7.60 -13.60 -6.37
C ALA A 61 6.10 -13.71 -6.71
N GLU A 62 5.33 -14.41 -5.85
CA GLU A 62 3.88 -14.57 -6.03
C GLU A 62 3.12 -13.22 -5.99
N LEU A 63 3.57 -12.27 -5.18
CA LEU A 63 3.01 -10.92 -5.11
C LEU A 63 3.35 -10.09 -6.37
N VAL A 64 4.59 -10.18 -6.87
CA VAL A 64 4.98 -9.54 -8.14
C VAL A 64 4.17 -10.10 -9.31
N ASP A 65 4.01 -11.41 -9.40
CA ASP A 65 3.19 -12.06 -10.43
C ASP A 65 1.73 -11.61 -10.38
N ALA A 66 1.24 -11.24 -9.18
CA ALA A 66 -0.10 -10.68 -9.01
C ALA A 66 -0.21 -9.20 -9.41
N GLY A 67 0.90 -8.50 -9.68
CA GLY A 67 0.94 -7.07 -10.02
C GLY A 67 1.15 -6.13 -8.81
N VAL A 68 1.61 -6.65 -7.68
CA VAL A 68 1.91 -5.83 -6.49
C VAL A 68 3.21 -5.03 -6.71
N ALA A 69 3.18 -3.75 -6.34
CA ALA A 69 4.29 -2.83 -6.55
C ALA A 69 5.29 -2.79 -5.38
N GLY A 70 4.88 -3.19 -4.18
CA GLY A 70 5.78 -3.21 -3.02
C GLY A 70 5.21 -3.92 -1.81
N VAL A 71 6.04 -4.09 -0.78
CA VAL A 71 5.66 -4.72 0.48
C VAL A 71 6.16 -3.93 1.68
N ASN A 72 5.44 -4.01 2.80
CA ASN A 72 5.99 -3.67 4.11
C ASN A 72 6.36 -4.96 4.84
N ILE A 73 7.60 -5.08 5.31
CA ILE A 73 8.06 -6.20 6.14
C ILE A 73 8.61 -5.67 7.47
N GLU A 74 8.10 -6.16 8.59
CA GLU A 74 8.39 -5.60 9.92
C GLU A 74 9.28 -6.49 10.78
N ASP A 75 10.02 -5.87 11.69
CA ASP A 75 10.88 -6.55 12.65
C ASP A 75 10.22 -6.73 14.03
N GLY A 76 9.00 -6.24 14.22
CA GLY A 76 8.19 -6.42 15.42
C GLY A 76 7.64 -7.84 15.55
N ARG A 77 7.51 -8.32 16.79
CA ARG A 77 7.01 -9.65 17.13
C ARG A 77 5.76 -9.58 18.00
N PRO A 78 4.89 -10.62 17.96
CA PRO A 78 3.63 -10.62 18.74
C PRO A 78 3.80 -10.59 20.25
N ASP A 79 4.96 -11.02 20.74
CA ASP A 79 5.32 -10.98 22.15
C ASP A 79 5.80 -9.59 22.62
N GLY A 80 5.71 -8.59 21.74
CA GLY A 80 6.12 -7.22 22.02
C GLY A 80 7.63 -7.00 21.90
N THR A 81 8.39 -7.94 21.36
CA THR A 81 9.84 -7.81 21.14
C THR A 81 10.18 -7.50 19.69
N LEU A 82 11.46 -7.25 19.40
CA LEU A 82 11.98 -7.13 18.04
C LEU A 82 12.73 -8.40 17.67
N THR A 83 12.68 -8.78 16.40
CA THR A 83 13.56 -9.80 15.86
C THR A 83 15.02 -9.33 15.81
N ASP A 84 15.93 -10.30 15.70
CA ASP A 84 17.35 -10.02 15.46
C ASP A 84 17.49 -9.27 14.12
N PRO A 85 18.12 -8.09 14.09
CA PRO A 85 18.35 -7.36 12.85
C PRO A 85 19.03 -8.20 11.77
N ALA A 86 19.95 -9.12 12.13
CA ALA A 86 20.62 -9.98 11.16
C ALA A 86 19.61 -10.91 10.46
N HIS A 87 18.69 -11.50 11.23
CA HIS A 87 17.62 -12.31 10.67
C HIS A 87 16.68 -11.48 9.78
N GLN A 88 16.33 -10.25 10.20
CA GLN A 88 15.52 -9.37 9.36
C GLN A 88 16.22 -9.03 8.03
N CYS A 89 17.54 -8.79 8.05
CA CYS A 89 18.32 -8.58 6.85
C CYS A 89 18.32 -9.80 5.91
N GLU A 90 18.34 -11.03 6.45
CA GLU A 90 18.21 -12.25 5.63
C GLU A 90 16.86 -12.28 4.89
N LEU A 91 15.76 -11.93 5.57
CA LEU A 91 14.43 -11.88 4.96
C LEU A 91 14.35 -10.80 3.86
N ILE A 92 14.85 -9.59 4.14
CA ILE A 92 14.89 -8.49 3.17
C ILE A 92 15.73 -8.88 1.94
N THR A 93 16.90 -9.49 2.16
CA THR A 93 17.77 -9.96 1.08
C THR A 93 17.08 -11.01 0.22
N ALA A 94 16.37 -11.96 0.84
CA ALA A 94 15.66 -13.00 0.12
C ALA A 94 14.51 -12.44 -0.72
N VAL A 95 13.74 -11.48 -0.19
CA VAL A 95 12.73 -10.75 -0.97
C VAL A 95 13.38 -10.05 -2.17
N ARG A 96 14.47 -9.32 -1.94
CA ARG A 96 15.17 -8.57 -2.99
C ARG A 96 15.71 -9.47 -4.10
N GLN A 97 16.24 -10.64 -3.75
CA GLN A 97 16.77 -11.61 -4.70
C GLN A 97 15.67 -12.28 -5.53
N ALA A 98 14.57 -12.69 -4.89
CA ALA A 98 13.46 -13.36 -5.56
C ALA A 98 12.62 -12.39 -6.41
N ALA A 99 12.51 -11.13 -5.99
CA ALA A 99 11.64 -10.13 -6.59
C ALA A 99 12.33 -8.75 -6.73
N PRO A 100 13.33 -8.58 -7.62
CA PRO A 100 14.13 -7.35 -7.71
C PRO A 100 13.37 -6.08 -8.09
N ALA A 101 12.16 -6.22 -8.65
CA ALA A 101 11.29 -5.10 -9.04
C ALA A 101 10.30 -4.67 -7.93
N LEU A 102 10.17 -5.47 -6.87
CA LEU A 102 9.27 -5.19 -5.76
C LEU A 102 9.89 -4.14 -4.83
N PHE A 103 9.18 -3.05 -4.56
CA PHE A 103 9.64 -2.05 -3.59
C PHE A 103 9.58 -2.64 -2.17
N VAL A 104 10.73 -2.78 -1.51
CA VAL A 104 10.81 -3.30 -0.14
C VAL A 104 10.86 -2.16 0.87
N ASN A 105 9.77 -1.99 1.62
CA ASN A 105 9.66 -1.00 2.69
C ASN A 105 9.90 -1.69 4.05
N ALA A 106 11.13 -1.61 4.56
CA ALA A 106 11.49 -2.25 5.81
C ALA A 106 10.94 -1.46 7.00
N ARG A 107 10.03 -2.06 7.77
CA ARG A 107 9.43 -1.47 8.96
C ARG A 107 10.25 -1.84 10.20
N THR A 108 10.55 -0.84 11.02
CA THR A 108 11.16 -1.06 12.33
C THR A 108 10.29 -0.55 13.47
N ASP A 109 10.01 -1.42 14.43
CA ASP A 109 9.02 -1.22 15.49
C ASP A 109 9.63 -0.75 16.82
N THR A 110 10.86 -0.25 16.79
CA THR A 110 11.58 0.34 17.94
C THR A 110 10.76 1.36 18.72
N TYR A 111 10.10 2.30 18.02
CA TYR A 111 9.22 3.31 18.61
C TYR A 111 7.81 2.78 18.88
N TRP A 112 7.31 1.88 18.03
CA TRP A 112 5.97 1.30 18.17
C TRP A 112 5.83 0.44 19.43
N LEU A 113 6.83 -0.43 19.69
CA LEU A 113 6.86 -1.32 20.85
C LEU A 113 7.51 -0.68 22.08
N GLY A 114 8.26 0.41 21.91
CA GLY A 114 8.91 1.12 23.02
C GLY A 114 10.04 0.33 23.71
N VAL A 115 10.64 -0.65 23.02
CA VAL A 115 11.56 -1.65 23.61
C VAL A 115 13.04 -1.29 23.57
N ALA A 116 13.40 -0.13 23.02
CA ALA A 116 14.82 0.22 22.81
C ALA A 116 15.50 0.88 24.03
N ASP A 117 15.33 0.31 25.23
CA ASP A 117 16.06 0.61 26.48
C ASP A 117 16.45 2.09 26.70
N GLY A 118 15.52 3.02 26.42
CA GLY A 118 15.72 4.46 26.61
C GLY A 118 16.46 5.20 25.49
N ASN A 119 16.94 4.52 24.43
CA ASN A 119 17.48 5.16 23.24
C ASN A 119 16.91 4.58 21.91
N PRO A 120 15.60 4.74 21.66
CA PRO A 120 14.95 4.27 20.43
C PRO A 120 15.53 4.90 19.18
N ARG A 121 16.05 6.13 19.24
CA ARG A 121 16.66 6.79 18.08
C ARG A 121 17.85 6.01 17.56
N THR A 122 18.83 5.73 18.41
CA THR A 122 20.07 5.05 17.98
C THR A 122 19.77 3.66 17.41
N GLU A 123 18.88 2.89 18.06
CA GLU A 123 18.53 1.55 17.58
C GLU A 123 17.76 1.59 16.25
N THR A 124 16.85 2.56 16.08
CA THR A 124 16.11 2.77 14.82
C THR A 124 17.08 3.04 13.67
N LEU A 125 18.03 3.95 13.86
CA LEU A 125 19.00 4.31 12.82
C LEU A 125 19.91 3.14 12.46
N ARG A 126 20.38 2.39 13.47
CA ARG A 126 21.20 1.19 13.25
C ARG A 126 20.46 0.12 12.44
N ARG A 127 19.18 -0.12 12.75
CA ARG A 127 18.34 -1.06 12.01
C ARG A 127 18.04 -0.58 10.60
N ALA A 128 17.66 0.68 10.44
CA ALA A 128 17.41 1.30 9.15
C ALA A 128 18.62 1.17 8.21
N GLU A 129 19.83 1.51 8.70
CA GLU A 129 21.07 1.35 7.94
C GLU A 129 21.31 -0.11 7.53
N ALA A 130 21.15 -1.05 8.45
CA ALA A 130 21.30 -2.48 8.17
C ALA A 130 20.29 -2.98 7.12
N TYR A 131 19.03 -2.54 7.22
CA TYR A 131 17.95 -2.95 6.32
C TYR A 131 18.12 -2.36 4.92
N VAL A 132 18.57 -1.11 4.81
CA VAL A 132 18.93 -0.49 3.52
C VAL A 132 20.11 -1.23 2.90
N ALA A 133 21.15 -1.55 3.68
CA ALA A 133 22.29 -2.34 3.20
C ALA A 133 21.90 -3.76 2.75
N ALA A 134 20.85 -4.35 3.33
CA ALA A 134 20.28 -5.64 2.93
C ALA A 134 19.40 -5.56 1.65
N GLY A 135 19.11 -4.35 1.16
CA GLY A 135 18.37 -4.14 -0.08
C GLY A 135 16.96 -3.57 0.08
N ALA A 136 16.61 -3.02 1.24
CA ALA A 136 15.37 -2.26 1.40
C ALA A 136 15.41 -0.96 0.56
N ASP A 137 14.37 -0.70 -0.21
CA ASP A 137 14.22 0.52 -1.02
C ASP A 137 13.69 1.71 -0.19
N GLY A 138 13.08 1.44 0.96
CA GLY A 138 12.53 2.44 1.88
C GLY A 138 12.48 1.93 3.32
N VAL A 139 12.32 2.85 4.27
CA VAL A 139 12.24 2.51 5.70
C VAL A 139 10.95 3.07 6.27
N PHE A 140 10.23 2.27 7.05
CA PHE A 140 9.03 2.66 7.76
C PHE A 140 9.25 2.70 9.27
N VAL A 141 9.16 3.89 9.85
CA VAL A 141 9.24 4.09 11.30
C VAL A 141 7.89 4.61 11.82
N PRO A 142 6.99 3.73 12.30
CA PRO A 142 5.77 4.15 12.96
C PRO A 142 6.07 4.82 14.32
N SER A 143 5.14 5.66 14.79
CA SER A 143 5.13 6.22 16.14
C SER A 143 6.34 7.11 16.52
N LEU A 144 6.99 7.75 15.55
CA LEU A 144 7.96 8.82 15.86
C LEU A 144 7.29 9.90 16.74
N PRO A 145 7.95 10.35 17.84
CA PRO A 145 7.28 11.10 18.91
C PRO A 145 7.03 12.57 18.61
N ASP A 146 7.82 13.19 17.74
CA ASP A 146 7.70 14.62 17.42
C ASP A 146 8.38 14.96 16.09
N ASP A 147 8.22 16.22 15.66
CA ASP A 147 8.84 16.77 14.44
C ASP A 147 10.36 16.66 14.47
N ARG A 148 11.00 16.82 15.64
CA ARG A 148 12.45 16.75 15.77
C ARG A 148 12.94 15.34 15.51
N ALA A 149 12.31 14.32 16.12
CA ALA A 149 12.62 12.93 15.86
C ALA A 149 12.36 12.56 14.40
N THR A 150 11.32 13.11 13.78
CA THR A 150 11.01 12.92 12.36
C THR A 150 12.08 13.53 11.45
N ALA A 151 12.44 14.79 11.66
CA ALA A 151 13.50 15.45 10.88
C ALA A 151 14.86 14.76 11.05
N GLU A 152 15.18 14.28 12.25
CA GLU A 152 16.39 13.50 12.50
C GLU A 152 16.39 12.16 11.76
N ALA A 153 15.25 11.45 11.75
CA ALA A 153 15.12 10.21 10.98
C ALA A 153 15.29 10.46 9.47
N VAL A 154 14.60 11.47 8.92
CA VAL A 154 14.74 11.88 7.51
C VAL A 154 16.19 12.21 7.16
N LYS A 155 16.89 12.93 8.05
CA LYS A 155 18.27 13.36 7.81
C LYS A 155 19.28 12.20 7.82
N HIS A 156 19.04 11.18 8.65
CA HIS A 156 20.04 10.14 8.95
C HIS A 156 19.77 8.79 8.31
N ILE A 157 18.56 8.56 7.78
CA ILE A 157 18.22 7.35 7.02
C ILE A 157 18.47 7.63 5.54
N ASP A 158 19.39 6.90 4.92
CA ASP A 158 19.74 7.03 3.49
C ASP A 158 18.74 6.27 2.59
N ALA A 159 17.44 6.49 2.83
CA ALA A 159 16.33 5.92 2.07
C ALA A 159 15.05 6.74 2.30
N PRO A 160 14.07 6.70 1.38
CA PRO A 160 12.75 7.29 1.57
C PRO A 160 12.11 6.84 2.89
N LEU A 161 11.84 7.81 3.78
CA LEU A 161 11.16 7.55 5.04
C LEU A 161 9.64 7.48 4.86
N ASN A 162 9.06 6.38 5.29
CA ASN A 162 7.64 6.19 5.54
C ASN A 162 7.33 6.41 7.03
N VAL A 163 6.22 7.09 7.34
CA VAL A 163 5.69 7.24 8.71
C VAL A 163 4.21 6.91 8.76
N LEU A 164 3.73 6.59 9.97
CA LEU A 164 2.31 6.33 10.20
C LEU A 164 1.61 7.65 10.55
N TYR A 165 0.56 7.98 9.83
CA TYR A 165 -0.28 9.13 10.14
C TYR A 165 -0.95 8.94 11.51
N ALA A 166 -0.83 9.95 12.35
CA ALA A 166 -1.47 9.99 13.66
C ALA A 166 -2.35 11.25 13.76
N PRO A 167 -3.68 11.10 13.93
CA PRO A 167 -4.57 12.21 14.21
C PRO A 167 -4.08 13.06 15.38
N ASP A 168 -4.37 14.36 15.34
CA ASP A 168 -4.02 15.35 16.37
C ASP A 168 -2.52 15.56 16.63
N ARG A 169 -1.65 14.81 15.95
CA ARG A 169 -0.19 14.92 16.03
C ARG A 169 0.45 15.41 14.74
N HIS A 170 -0.12 15.02 13.60
CA HIS A 170 0.47 15.31 12.29
C HIS A 170 -0.54 15.91 11.32
N THR A 171 -0.05 16.81 10.46
CA THR A 171 -0.71 17.14 9.19
C THR A 171 0.15 16.61 8.05
N LEU A 172 -0.48 16.23 6.94
CA LEU A 172 0.25 15.73 5.77
C LEU A 172 1.26 16.76 5.24
N GLY A 173 0.85 18.04 5.17
CA GLY A 173 1.73 19.14 4.75
C GLY A 173 2.94 19.30 5.66
N ARG A 174 2.74 19.20 6.99
CA ARG A 174 3.86 19.30 7.93
C ARG A 174 4.85 18.14 7.80
N LEU A 175 4.37 16.91 7.61
CA LEU A 175 5.25 15.76 7.36
C LEU A 175 6.05 15.93 6.06
N ALA A 176 5.42 16.48 5.02
CA ALA A 176 6.11 16.79 3.76
C ALA A 176 7.19 17.86 3.95
N ASP A 177 6.92 18.93 4.70
CA ASP A 177 7.91 19.98 5.01
C ASP A 177 9.13 19.43 5.78
N LEU A 178 8.94 18.38 6.59
CA LEU A 178 10.02 17.69 7.31
C LEU A 178 10.83 16.74 6.40
N GLY A 179 10.39 16.51 5.16
CA GLY A 179 11.05 15.64 4.20
C GLY A 179 10.61 14.17 4.25
N VAL A 180 9.48 13.87 4.88
CA VAL A 180 8.89 12.52 4.84
C VAL A 180 8.48 12.20 3.40
N ALA A 181 8.94 11.06 2.87
CA ALA A 181 8.68 10.65 1.48
C ALA A 181 7.36 9.89 1.31
N ARG A 182 6.89 9.20 2.36
CA ARG A 182 5.64 8.43 2.35
C ARG A 182 4.91 8.57 3.69
N VAL A 183 3.59 8.74 3.62
CA VAL A 183 2.71 8.72 4.81
C VAL A 183 1.69 7.61 4.63
N SER A 184 1.71 6.64 5.54
CA SER A 184 0.77 5.52 5.57
C SER A 184 -0.31 5.76 6.62
N CYS A 185 -1.55 5.34 6.39
CA CYS A 185 -2.63 5.47 7.38
C CYS A 185 -2.79 4.24 8.29
N GLY A 186 -2.09 3.14 7.97
CA GLY A 186 -2.26 1.85 8.64
C GLY A 186 -3.73 1.45 8.72
N SER A 187 -4.16 0.99 9.89
CA SER A 187 -5.54 0.58 10.13
C SER A 187 -6.51 1.71 10.46
N LEU A 188 -6.09 2.97 10.46
CA LEU A 188 -6.92 4.11 10.89
C LEU A 188 -8.25 4.19 10.11
N LEU A 189 -8.19 4.14 8.78
CA LEU A 189 -9.37 4.25 7.93
C LEU A 189 -10.31 3.05 8.09
N PHE A 190 -9.74 1.85 8.25
CA PHE A 190 -10.51 0.64 8.54
C PHE A 190 -11.24 0.75 9.89
N ARG A 191 -10.54 1.18 10.95
CA ARG A 191 -11.13 1.36 12.28
C ARG A 191 -12.22 2.44 12.29
N ALA A 192 -12.05 3.51 11.51
CA ALA A 192 -13.07 4.55 11.36
C ALA A 192 -14.35 3.99 10.69
N ALA A 193 -14.21 3.23 9.60
CA ALA A 193 -15.33 2.57 8.94
C ALA A 193 -16.03 1.55 9.86
N LEU A 194 -15.24 0.74 10.57
CA LEU A 194 -15.76 -0.24 11.54
C LEU A 194 -16.56 0.44 12.67
N HIS A 195 -16.04 1.53 13.22
CA HIS A 195 -16.73 2.30 14.25
C HIS A 195 -18.10 2.80 13.77
N SER A 196 -18.15 3.43 12.59
CA SER A 196 -19.41 3.93 12.02
C SER A 196 -20.43 2.80 11.79
N ALA A 197 -19.99 1.64 11.27
CA ALA A 197 -20.87 0.49 11.06
C ALA A 197 -21.43 -0.06 12.37
N VAL A 198 -20.60 -0.16 13.42
CA VAL A 198 -21.00 -0.66 14.74
C VAL A 198 -21.94 0.31 15.45
N GLU A 199 -21.67 1.62 15.42
CA GLU A 199 -22.56 2.63 16.00
C GLU A 199 -23.96 2.56 15.38
N LEU A 200 -24.04 2.43 14.06
CA LEU A 200 -25.32 2.28 13.35
C LEU A 200 -26.04 0.98 13.76
N ALA A 201 -25.32 -0.14 13.83
CA ALA A 201 -25.89 -1.42 14.26
C ALA A 201 -26.43 -1.36 15.70
N CYS A 202 -25.70 -0.71 16.61
CA CYS A 202 -26.12 -0.52 18.00
C CYS A 202 -27.37 0.36 18.11
N ALA A 203 -27.44 1.47 17.35
CA ALA A 203 -28.63 2.34 17.33
C ALA A 203 -29.89 1.60 16.87
N ILE A 204 -29.77 0.81 15.80
CA ILE A 204 -30.86 -0.05 15.29
C ILE A 204 -31.27 -1.08 16.34
N ALA A 205 -30.30 -1.76 16.96
CA ALA A 205 -30.57 -2.77 17.98
C ALA A 205 -31.24 -2.18 19.24
N ALA A 206 -30.99 -0.91 19.53
CA ALA A 206 -31.58 -0.16 20.64
C ALA A 206 -32.93 0.49 20.29
N ASP A 207 -33.49 0.25 19.09
CA ASP A 207 -34.71 0.89 18.58
C ASP A 207 -34.66 2.43 18.66
N THR A 208 -33.46 2.99 18.48
CA THR A 208 -33.22 4.43 18.45
C THR A 208 -33.05 4.88 17.01
N GLU A 209 -33.75 5.94 16.59
CA GLU A 209 -33.54 6.51 15.26
C GLU A 209 -32.08 6.95 15.09
N PRO A 210 -31.36 6.48 14.06
CA PRO A 210 -29.96 6.83 13.83
C PRO A 210 -29.84 8.20 13.13
N THR A 211 -30.38 9.24 13.77
CA THR A 211 -30.29 10.62 13.30
C THR A 211 -28.84 11.12 13.39
N GLY A 212 -28.20 11.29 12.23
CA GLY A 212 -26.82 11.77 12.11
C GLY A 212 -25.81 10.69 11.75
N GLN A 213 -25.99 9.45 12.21
CA GLN A 213 -25.12 8.32 11.84
C GLN A 213 -25.28 7.92 10.37
N THR A 214 -26.45 8.19 9.79
CA THR A 214 -26.76 7.91 8.38
C THR A 214 -26.38 9.05 7.43
N ALA A 215 -26.01 10.22 7.97
CA ALA A 215 -25.66 11.38 7.16
C ALA A 215 -24.37 11.11 6.37
N GLY A 216 -24.45 11.22 5.04
CA GLY A 216 -23.30 11.02 4.16
C GLY A 216 -22.93 9.56 3.88
N ILE A 217 -23.73 8.59 4.35
CA ILE A 217 -23.59 7.19 3.90
C ILE A 217 -23.94 7.15 2.39
N PRO A 218 -23.07 6.58 1.55
CA PRO A 218 -23.37 6.43 0.13
C PRO A 218 -24.61 5.58 -0.08
N THR A 219 -25.46 6.02 -1.00
CA THR A 219 -26.61 5.25 -1.47
C THR A 219 -26.15 3.96 -2.14
N TYR A 220 -27.05 2.99 -2.22
CA TYR A 220 -26.78 1.73 -2.91
C TYR A 220 -26.34 1.93 -4.38
N ALA A 221 -26.95 2.90 -5.07
CA ALA A 221 -26.60 3.22 -6.45
C ALA A 221 -25.20 3.85 -6.57
N GLU A 222 -24.82 4.73 -5.63
CA GLU A 222 -23.47 5.30 -5.59
C GLU A 222 -22.41 4.22 -5.36
N VAL A 223 -22.65 3.30 -4.42
CA VAL A 223 -21.71 2.18 -4.17
C VAL A 223 -21.59 1.25 -5.38
N GLN A 224 -22.71 0.92 -6.05
CA GLN A 224 -22.65 0.13 -7.28
C GLN A 224 -21.84 0.84 -8.38
N GLY A 225 -22.05 2.15 -8.55
CA GLY A 225 -21.33 2.93 -9.56
C GLY A 225 -19.81 2.94 -9.36
N LEU A 226 -19.31 2.74 -8.13
CA LEU A 226 -17.86 2.63 -7.87
C LEU A 226 -17.25 1.37 -8.51
N ALA A 227 -17.99 0.28 -8.65
CA ALA A 227 -17.51 -0.94 -9.29
C ALA A 227 -17.30 -0.73 -10.80
N ASP A 228 -18.20 0.01 -11.44
CA ASP A 228 -18.15 0.25 -12.89
C ASP A 228 -16.97 1.12 -13.31
N LEU A 229 -16.57 2.09 -12.45
CA LEU A 229 -15.40 2.95 -12.70
C LEU A 229 -14.08 2.16 -12.80
N THR A 230 -13.97 1.03 -12.10
CA THR A 230 -12.79 0.16 -12.18
C THR A 230 -12.71 -0.58 -13.52
N THR A 231 -13.86 -0.93 -14.11
CA THR A 231 -13.92 -1.62 -15.41
C THR A 231 -13.62 -0.70 -16.58
N ALA A 232 -14.12 0.55 -16.52
CA ALA A 232 -13.90 1.54 -17.57
C ALA A 232 -12.43 1.99 -17.65
N SER A 233 -11.77 2.18 -16.49
CA SER A 233 -10.34 2.52 -16.46
C SER A 233 -9.45 1.39 -16.95
N ALA A 234 -9.73 0.14 -16.54
CA ALA A 234 -8.98 -1.03 -16.99
C ALA A 234 -9.14 -1.28 -18.51
N ALA A 235 -10.32 -1.02 -19.07
CA ALA A 235 -10.57 -1.13 -20.50
C ALA A 235 -9.80 -0.06 -21.31
N ALA A 236 -9.75 1.18 -20.82
CA ALA A 236 -8.99 2.27 -21.44
C ALA A 236 -7.47 1.98 -21.46
N ASP A 237 -6.93 1.45 -20.36
CA ASP A 237 -5.51 1.10 -20.27
C ASP A 237 -5.11 -0.07 -21.18
N LEU A 238 -5.98 -1.08 -21.34
CA LEU A 238 -5.77 -2.18 -22.29
C LEU A 238 -5.78 -1.68 -23.75
N THR A 239 -6.68 -0.76 -24.09
CA THR A 239 -6.69 -0.16 -25.44
C THR A 239 -5.47 0.72 -25.70
N ALA A 240 -4.96 1.44 -24.69
CA ALA A 240 -3.77 2.25 -24.80
C ALA A 240 -2.49 1.39 -24.91
N ALA A 241 -2.38 0.32 -24.12
CA ALA A 241 -1.29 -0.65 -24.21
C ALA A 241 -1.29 -1.41 -25.55
N SER A 242 -2.46 -1.76 -26.08
CA SER A 242 -2.59 -2.36 -27.42
C SER A 242 -2.19 -1.38 -28.53
N ALA A 243 -2.54 -0.10 -28.42
CA ALA A 243 -2.15 0.92 -29.40
C ALA A 243 -0.65 1.25 -29.35
N ALA A 244 -0.03 1.17 -28.17
CA ALA A 244 1.41 1.32 -28.02
C ALA A 244 2.22 0.11 -28.52
N ALA A 245 1.62 -1.09 -28.50
CA ALA A 245 2.23 -2.33 -28.98
C ALA A 245 2.18 -2.50 -30.51
N ASP A 246 1.28 -1.80 -31.21
CA ASP A 246 1.20 -1.82 -32.67
C ASP A 246 1.03 -0.41 -33.28
N PRO A 247 2.13 0.34 -33.45
CA PRO A 247 2.10 1.70 -33.99
C PRO A 247 1.71 1.77 -35.48
N THR A 248 1.55 0.63 -36.16
CA THR A 248 1.24 0.59 -37.61
C THR A 248 -0.26 0.68 -37.92
N ALA A 249 -1.14 0.35 -36.97
CA ALA A 249 -2.59 0.42 -37.14
C ALA A 249 -3.12 1.87 -37.15
N ALA A 250 -2.49 2.80 -36.43
CA ALA A 250 -2.90 4.20 -36.38
C ALA A 250 -2.58 4.97 -37.69
N SER A 251 -1.59 4.51 -38.46
CA SER A 251 -1.21 5.12 -39.75
C SER A 251 -2.18 4.78 -40.88
N ALA A 252 -2.82 3.60 -40.85
CA ALA A 252 -3.71 3.14 -41.92
C ALA A 252 -5.07 3.88 -41.94
N ALA A 253 -5.50 4.47 -40.81
CA ALA A 253 -6.73 5.24 -40.74
C ALA A 253 -6.60 6.67 -41.30
N ALA A 254 -5.39 7.23 -41.38
CA ALA A 254 -5.15 8.60 -41.85
C ALA A 254 -4.96 8.70 -43.38
N GLU A 255 -4.59 7.62 -44.07
CA GLU A 255 -4.35 7.63 -45.53
C GLU A 255 -5.60 7.33 -46.39
N SER A 256 -6.74 6.95 -45.78
CA SER A 256 -7.99 6.65 -46.50
C SER A 256 -8.90 7.86 -46.78
N SER A 257 -8.54 9.06 -46.30
CA SER A 257 -9.36 10.27 -46.46
C SER A 257 -8.71 11.31 -47.38
N ALA A 258 -8.50 10.94 -48.65
CA ALA A 258 -8.22 11.92 -49.71
C ALA A 258 -9.54 12.38 -50.35
N PRO A 259 -9.80 13.70 -50.50
CA PRO A 259 -11.04 14.20 -51.07
C PRO A 259 -11.12 13.91 -52.58
N THR A 260 -12.21 13.26 -52.98
CA THR A 260 -12.55 13.02 -54.40
C THR A 260 -12.86 14.35 -55.09
N ARG A 261 -12.10 14.66 -56.14
CA ARG A 261 -12.24 15.86 -56.97
C ARG A 261 -13.54 15.79 -57.80
N PRO A 262 -14.37 16.85 -57.88
CA PRO A 262 -15.60 16.82 -58.66
C PRO A 262 -15.31 16.89 -60.17
N PRO A 263 -16.15 16.27 -61.03
CA PRO A 263 -15.96 16.27 -62.47
C PRO A 263 -16.30 17.62 -63.09
N THR A 264 -15.50 18.01 -64.08
CA THR A 264 -15.66 19.21 -64.91
C THR A 264 -16.81 19.02 -65.91
N PRO A 265 -17.73 19.99 -66.10
CA PRO A 265 -18.80 19.86 -67.08
C PRO A 265 -18.28 20.06 -68.52
N PRO A 266 -18.82 19.35 -69.52
CA PRO A 266 -18.45 19.56 -70.92
C PRO A 266 -19.15 20.81 -71.46
N GLY A 267 -18.38 21.67 -72.13
CA GLY A 267 -18.88 22.91 -72.72
C GLY A 267 -19.75 22.69 -73.96
N ARG A 268 -20.85 23.43 -74.02
CA ARG A 268 -21.33 24.23 -75.16
C ARG A 268 -22.39 25.21 -74.67
#